data_AF-A0A538S2C5-F1
#
_entry.id   AF-A0A538S2C5-F1
#
_cell.length_a   1.000
_cell.length_b   1.000
_cell.length_c   1.000
_cell.angle_alpha   90.00
_cell.angle_beta   90.00
_cell.angle_gamma   90.00
#
_symmetry.space_group_name_H-M   'P 1'
#
loop_
_entity.id
_entity.type
_entity.pdbx_description
1 polymer ?
#
loop_
_entity_poly.entity_id
_entity_poly.type
_entity_poly.pdbx_seq_one_letter_code
_entity_poly.pdbx_strand_id
1 'polypeptide(L)'
;MGDFNSIIGWPPAPKLDRFGKLMAQKATPSELRGEELFNGKARCAVCHPAPFYTDNMMHDLRVEEFFGGRAEGWIKTFSLRGIKDSPPYFHDGRLPTLEDTVEFFNLVMELKLTRDEKRDLVAFLRAL
;
A
#
# COMPACT_ATOMS: atom_id res chain seq x y z
N MET A 1 -13.32 20.11 -7.22
CA MET A 1 -12.45 19.03 -7.76
C MET A 1 -12.81 17.65 -7.21
N GLY A 2 -13.28 17.50 -5.96
CA GLY A 2 -13.70 16.19 -5.42
C GLY A 2 -14.89 15.53 -6.14
N ASP A 3 -15.88 16.33 -6.55
CA ASP A 3 -17.09 15.80 -7.21
C ASP A 3 -16.80 15.21 -8.59
N PHE A 4 -15.92 15.85 -9.38
CA PHE A 4 -15.56 15.36 -10.72
C PHE A 4 -14.86 14.00 -10.66
N ASN A 5 -13.87 13.83 -9.77
CA ASN A 5 -13.16 12.56 -9.60
C ASN A 5 -14.08 11.43 -9.12
N SER A 6 -15.07 11.76 -8.28
CA SER A 6 -16.08 10.82 -7.79
C SER A 6 -17.04 10.38 -8.89
N ILE A 7 -17.40 11.27 -9.80
CA ILE A 7 -18.28 10.99 -10.96
C ILE A 7 -17.61 10.05 -11.96
N ILE A 8 -16.31 10.21 -12.19
CA ILE A 8 -15.56 9.40 -13.17
C ILE A 8 -14.95 8.12 -12.58
N GLY A 9 -15.09 7.89 -11.27
CA GLY A 9 -14.50 6.74 -10.59
C GLY A 9 -12.97 6.73 -10.65
N TRP A 10 -12.34 7.90 -10.53
CA TRP A 10 -10.88 8.06 -10.61
C TRP A 10 -10.25 8.18 -9.22
N PRO A 11 -9.16 7.45 -8.92
CA PRO A 11 -8.50 6.45 -9.78
C PRO A 11 -9.30 5.14 -9.90
N PRO A 12 -9.30 4.47 -11.08
CA PRO A 12 -10.12 3.31 -11.33
C PRO A 12 -9.58 2.04 -10.65
N ALA A 13 -10.39 1.45 -9.77
CA ALA A 13 -10.14 0.17 -9.12
C ALA A 13 -11.27 -0.84 -9.43
N PRO A 14 -11.41 -1.32 -10.68
CA PRO A 14 -12.58 -2.08 -11.15
C PRO A 14 -12.71 -3.49 -10.53
N LYS A 15 -11.65 -3.95 -9.86
CA LYS A 15 -11.58 -5.23 -9.14
C LYS A 15 -12.06 -5.12 -7.69
N LEU A 16 -12.24 -3.91 -7.17
CA LEU A 16 -12.70 -3.68 -5.80
C LEU A 16 -14.21 -3.53 -5.71
N ASP A 17 -14.80 -4.05 -4.63
CA ASP A 17 -16.19 -3.81 -4.26
C ASP A 17 -16.37 -2.45 -3.54
N ARG A 18 -17.59 -2.18 -3.08
CA ARG A 18 -17.93 -0.92 -2.39
C ARG A 18 -17.21 -0.75 -1.05
N PHE A 19 -16.74 -1.85 -0.46
CA PHE A 19 -15.99 -1.86 0.80
C PHE A 19 -14.48 -1.88 0.56
N GLY A 20 -14.05 -1.77 -0.71
CA GLY A 20 -12.66 -1.75 -1.08
C GLY A 20 -12.02 -3.13 -1.04
N LYS A 21 -12.77 -4.23 -1.00
CA LYS A 21 -12.23 -5.59 -1.05
C LYS A 21 -12.17 -6.11 -2.49
N LEU A 22 -11.18 -6.93 -2.84
CA LEU A 22 -11.15 -7.62 -4.12
C LEU A 22 -12.36 -8.53 -4.31
N MET A 23 -13.01 -8.40 -5.47
CA MET A 23 -13.98 -9.38 -5.95
C MET A 23 -13.24 -10.61 -6.46
N ALA A 24 -13.40 -11.76 -5.80
CA ALA A 24 -12.72 -13.01 -6.15
C ALA A 24 -12.89 -13.43 -7.62
N GLN A 25 -14.03 -13.08 -8.25
CA GLN A 25 -14.31 -13.40 -9.65
C GLN A 25 -13.53 -12.53 -10.65
N LYS A 26 -12.99 -11.38 -10.22
CA LYS A 26 -12.23 -10.45 -11.06
C LYS A 26 -10.74 -10.38 -10.71
N ALA A 27 -10.36 -10.95 -9.57
CA ALA A 27 -9.00 -10.94 -9.06
C ALA A 27 -8.23 -12.20 -9.47
N THR A 28 -6.93 -12.06 -9.64
CA THR A 28 -6.03 -13.19 -9.82
C THR A 28 -5.74 -13.86 -8.46
N PRO A 29 -5.31 -15.13 -8.44
CA PRO A 29 -4.90 -15.78 -7.18
C PRO A 29 -3.78 -15.05 -6.44
N SER A 30 -2.87 -14.38 -7.17
CA SER A 30 -1.78 -13.59 -6.58
C SER A 30 -2.30 -12.34 -5.89
N GLU A 31 -3.24 -11.62 -6.51
CA GLU A 31 -3.90 -10.45 -5.91
C GLU A 31 -4.68 -10.83 -4.63
N LEU A 32 -5.38 -11.97 -4.63
CA LEU A 32 -6.11 -12.45 -3.45
C LEU A 32 -5.19 -12.81 -2.28
N ARG A 33 -4.08 -13.51 -2.55
CA ARG A 33 -3.06 -13.77 -1.51
C ARG A 33 -2.39 -12.48 -1.04
N GLY A 34 -2.19 -11.52 -1.94
CA GLY A 34 -1.69 -10.19 -1.61
C GLY A 34 -2.62 -9.43 -0.67
N GLU A 35 -3.92 -9.46 -0.91
CA GLU A 35 -4.92 -8.86 0.00
C GLU A 35 -4.89 -9.54 1.38
N GLU A 36 -4.79 -10.86 1.45
CA GLU A 36 -4.67 -11.59 2.72
C GLU A 36 -3.40 -11.19 3.49
N LEU A 37 -2.26 -11.11 2.80
CA LEU A 37 -1.01 -10.66 3.40
C LEU A 37 -1.12 -9.22 3.90
N PHE A 38 -1.71 -8.32 3.11
CA PHE A 38 -1.89 -6.91 3.42
C PHE A 38 -2.71 -6.70 4.71
N ASN A 39 -3.76 -7.51 4.90
CA ASN A 39 -4.63 -7.47 6.08
C ASN A 39 -4.09 -8.28 7.27
N GLY A 40 -3.12 -9.17 7.02
CA GLY A 40 -2.55 -10.08 8.01
C GLY A 40 -1.07 -9.84 8.24
N LYS A 41 -0.24 -10.78 7.77
CA LYS A 41 1.20 -10.87 8.08
C LYS A 41 1.96 -9.57 7.79
N ALA A 42 1.64 -8.88 6.69
CA ALA A 42 2.33 -7.66 6.30
C ALA A 42 1.87 -6.41 7.07
N ARG A 43 0.75 -6.50 7.80
CA ARG A 43 0.20 -5.45 8.69
C ARG A 43 -0.05 -4.10 8.01
N CYS A 44 -0.04 -4.02 6.69
CA CYS A 44 -0.22 -2.78 5.94
C CYS A 44 -1.58 -2.13 6.23
N ALA A 45 -2.62 -2.94 6.43
CA ALA A 45 -3.97 -2.48 6.74
C ALA A 45 -4.10 -1.77 8.10
N VAL A 46 -3.11 -1.88 8.98
CA VAL A 46 -3.11 -1.17 10.29
C VAL A 46 -3.17 0.35 10.07
N CYS A 47 -2.37 0.86 9.11
CA CYS A 47 -2.37 2.27 8.75
C CYS A 47 -3.21 2.53 7.48
N HIS A 48 -3.31 1.55 6.58
CA HIS A 48 -4.01 1.67 5.30
C HIS A 48 -5.31 0.83 5.24
N PRO A 49 -6.31 1.08 6.11
CA PRO A 49 -7.53 0.28 6.11
C PRO A 49 -8.39 0.56 4.89
N ALA A 50 -9.02 -0.49 4.36
CA ALA A 50 -10.10 -0.36 3.38
C ALA A 50 -11.31 0.39 4.02
N PRO A 51 -12.13 1.10 3.23
CA PRO A 51 -12.13 1.16 1.77
C PRO A 51 -11.18 2.21 1.17
N PHE A 52 -10.73 3.17 1.97
CA PHE A 52 -9.99 4.35 1.47
C PHE A 52 -8.47 4.16 1.46
N TYR A 53 -7.97 3.07 2.05
CA TYR A 53 -6.56 2.71 2.12
C TYR A 53 -5.70 3.80 2.78
N THR A 54 -6.27 4.48 3.77
CA THR A 54 -5.65 5.46 4.65
C THR A 54 -6.54 5.62 5.87
N ASP A 55 -5.94 5.80 7.03
CA ASP A 55 -6.61 6.15 8.29
C ASP A 55 -6.67 7.66 8.53
N ASN A 56 -6.06 8.47 7.65
CA ASN A 56 -5.86 9.91 7.81
C ASN A 56 -5.09 10.32 9.08
N MET A 57 -4.35 9.41 9.69
CA MET A 57 -3.52 9.68 10.87
C MET A 57 -2.06 9.93 10.48
N MET A 58 -1.29 10.38 11.46
CA MET A 58 0.17 10.53 11.37
C MET A 58 0.81 9.32 12.05
N HIS A 59 1.85 8.76 11.44
CA HIS A 59 2.64 7.68 12.03
C HIS A 59 4.13 7.99 11.94
N ASP A 60 4.87 7.59 12.95
CA ASP A 60 6.32 7.60 12.94
C ASP A 60 6.82 6.18 12.74
N LEU A 61 7.45 5.93 11.59
CA LEU A 61 8.02 4.62 11.24
C LEU A 61 9.38 4.37 11.90
N ARG A 62 9.97 5.40 12.53
CA ARG A 62 11.27 5.33 13.21
C ARG A 62 12.36 4.71 12.33
N VAL A 63 12.38 5.10 11.05
CA VAL A 63 13.26 4.53 10.01
C VAL A 63 14.74 4.63 10.40
N GLU A 64 15.10 5.66 11.17
CA GLU A 64 16.44 5.90 11.69
C GLU A 64 16.96 4.78 12.61
N GLU A 65 16.08 3.95 13.17
CA GLU A 65 16.48 2.77 13.95
C GLU A 65 17.09 1.68 13.06
N PHE A 66 16.74 1.64 11.78
CA PHE A 66 17.18 0.60 10.84
C PHE A 66 18.38 1.05 9.99
N PHE A 67 18.34 2.25 9.42
CA PHE A 67 19.44 2.81 8.63
C PHE A 67 19.91 4.08 9.34
N GLY A 68 20.95 3.95 10.18
CA GLY A 68 21.50 5.07 10.97
C GLY A 68 21.58 6.35 10.13
N GLY A 69 20.77 7.35 10.51
CA GLY A 69 20.42 8.44 9.61
C GLY A 69 19.46 9.44 10.25
N ARG A 70 18.82 10.26 9.41
CA ARG A 70 17.84 11.27 9.87
C ARG A 70 16.53 10.59 10.27
N ALA A 71 15.91 11.08 11.33
CA ALA A 71 14.52 10.74 11.63
C ALA A 71 13.61 11.33 10.56
N GLU A 72 12.71 10.52 9.99
CA GLU A 72 11.66 11.00 9.09
C GLU A 72 10.52 11.67 9.87
N GLY A 73 10.35 11.28 11.14
CA GLY A 73 9.33 11.79 12.05
C GLY A 73 7.91 11.34 11.65
N TRP A 74 6.94 12.09 12.15
CA TRP A 74 5.52 11.80 11.94
C TRP A 74 5.11 12.20 10.52
N ILE A 75 4.67 11.23 9.73
CA ILE A 75 4.19 11.42 8.37
C ILE A 75 2.75 10.93 8.26
N LYS A 76 1.92 11.67 7.50
CA LYS A 76 0.53 11.28 7.26
C LYS A 76 0.48 10.00 6.41
N THR A 77 -0.42 9.08 6.75
CA THR A 77 -0.74 7.96 5.86
C THR A 77 -1.40 8.46 4.56
N PHE A 78 -0.69 8.35 3.43
CA PHE A 78 -1.28 8.64 2.13
C PHE A 78 -2.19 7.49 1.67
N SER A 79 -3.24 7.81 0.90
CA SER A 79 -4.10 6.76 0.33
C SER A 79 -3.34 5.93 -0.69
N LEU A 80 -3.56 4.61 -0.68
CA LEU A 80 -3.00 3.70 -1.69
C LEU A 80 -3.92 3.49 -2.90
N ARG A 81 -5.09 4.14 -2.97
CA ARG A 81 -5.93 4.06 -4.18
C ARG A 81 -5.21 4.73 -5.36
N GLY A 82 -5.09 4.01 -6.47
CA GLY A 82 -4.36 4.45 -7.65
C GLY A 82 -2.84 4.52 -7.50
N ILE A 83 -2.27 3.88 -6.48
CA ILE A 83 -0.83 3.96 -6.18
C ILE A 83 0.06 3.53 -7.36
N LYS A 84 -0.40 2.61 -8.21
CA LYS A 84 0.34 2.17 -9.39
C LYS A 84 0.66 3.29 -10.39
N ASP A 85 -0.09 4.39 -10.35
CA ASP A 85 -0.02 5.48 -11.34
C ASP A 85 0.81 6.68 -10.84
N SER A 86 1.43 6.58 -9.65
CA SER A 86 2.15 7.70 -9.03
C SER A 86 3.57 7.36 -8.52
N PRO A 87 4.46 6.77 -9.33
CA PRO A 87 5.88 6.72 -8.99
C PRO A 87 6.52 8.13 -9.04
N PRO A 88 7.57 8.40 -8.25
CA PRO A 88 8.16 7.54 -7.23
C PRO A 88 7.38 7.55 -5.90
N TYR A 89 7.71 6.60 -5.03
CA TYR A 89 7.01 6.32 -3.78
C TYR A 89 7.78 6.80 -2.55
N PHE A 90 7.06 6.80 -1.42
CA PHE A 90 7.46 7.43 -0.15
C PHE A 90 7.42 8.96 -0.21
N HIS A 91 7.38 9.64 0.94
CA HIS A 91 7.16 11.10 0.97
C HIS A 91 8.32 11.91 0.41
N ASP A 92 9.52 11.33 0.33
CA ASP A 92 10.71 11.94 -0.26
C ASP A 92 11.04 11.41 -1.67
N GLY A 93 10.22 10.50 -2.21
CA GLY A 93 10.37 9.96 -3.56
C GLY A 93 11.57 9.03 -3.75
N ARG A 94 12.21 8.53 -2.69
CA ARG A 94 13.41 7.67 -2.82
C ARG A 94 13.13 6.24 -3.29
N LEU A 95 11.88 5.79 -3.32
CA LEU A 95 11.50 4.42 -3.67
C LEU A 95 10.94 4.42 -5.10
N PRO A 96 11.70 4.00 -6.12
CA PRO A 96 11.30 4.20 -7.51
C PRO A 96 10.19 3.23 -7.97
N THR A 97 10.03 2.08 -7.31
CA THR A 97 9.03 1.07 -7.67
C THR A 97 8.19 0.59 -6.48
N LEU A 98 7.06 -0.05 -6.77
CA LEU A 98 6.24 -0.70 -5.73
C LEU A 98 6.98 -1.87 -5.09
N GLU A 99 7.81 -2.58 -5.86
CA GLU A 99 8.70 -3.62 -5.36
C GLU A 99 9.68 -3.06 -4.32
N ASP A 100 10.32 -1.92 -4.60
CA ASP A 100 11.22 -1.26 -3.66
C ASP A 100 10.46 -0.76 -2.42
N THR A 101 9.22 -0.30 -2.62
CA THR A 101 8.35 0.13 -1.52
C THR A 101 8.03 -1.02 -0.58
N VAL A 102 7.55 -2.15 -1.11
CA VAL A 102 7.26 -3.34 -0.31
C VAL A 102 8.50 -3.86 0.39
N GLU A 103 9.66 -3.84 -0.28
CA GLU A 103 10.91 -4.28 0.36
C GLU A 103 11.35 -3.33 1.49
N PHE A 104 11.25 -2.01 1.27
CA PHE A 104 11.56 -1.02 2.29
C PHE A 104 10.74 -1.26 3.57
N PHE A 105 9.42 -1.40 3.46
CA PHE A 105 8.56 -1.65 4.61
C PHE A 105 8.76 -3.04 5.22
N ASN A 106 9.06 -4.06 4.41
CA ASN A 106 9.43 -5.39 4.91
C ASN A 106 10.66 -5.34 5.82
N LEU A 107 11.67 -4.53 5.46
CA LEU A 107 12.89 -4.35 6.24
C LEU A 107 12.63 -3.49 7.49
N VAL A 108 12.09 -2.29 7.32
CA VAL A 108 11.87 -1.31 8.41
C VAL A 108 10.93 -1.86 9.49
N MET A 109 9.91 -2.62 9.10
CA MET A 109 8.94 -3.20 10.04
C MET A 109 9.26 -4.66 10.42
N GLU A 110 10.41 -5.19 10.00
CA GLU A 110 10.88 -6.56 10.28
C GLU A 110 9.84 -7.66 9.99
N LEU A 111 9.09 -7.52 8.89
CA LEU A 111 7.92 -8.37 8.59
C LEU A 111 8.29 -9.80 8.17
N LYS A 112 9.57 -10.03 7.81
CA LYS A 112 10.11 -11.33 7.37
C LYS A 112 9.27 -11.96 6.25
N LEU A 113 8.91 -11.13 5.26
CA LEU A 113 8.19 -11.56 4.08
C LEU A 113 9.14 -12.29 3.12
N THR A 114 8.67 -13.41 2.59
CA THR A 114 9.35 -14.17 1.55
C THR A 114 9.25 -13.45 0.20
N ARG A 115 10.05 -13.90 -0.77
CA ARG A 115 10.01 -13.36 -2.14
C ARG A 115 8.61 -13.45 -2.77
N ASP A 116 7.92 -14.58 -2.60
CA ASP A 116 6.59 -14.78 -3.18
C ASP A 116 5.53 -13.92 -2.48
N GLU A 117 5.60 -13.76 -1.16
CA GLU A 117 4.69 -12.88 -0.41
C GLU A 117 4.84 -11.42 -0.85
N LYS A 118 6.07 -10.95 -1.04
CA LYS A 118 6.32 -9.60 -1.56
C LYS A 118 5.74 -9.42 -2.97
N ARG A 119 5.91 -10.41 -3.84
CA ARG A 119 5.32 -10.37 -5.20
C ARG A 119 3.79 -10.29 -5.14
N ASP A 120 3.16 -11.09 -4.29
CA ASP A 120 1.71 -11.12 -4.13
C ASP A 120 1.19 -9.79 -3.55
N LEU A 121 1.88 -9.18 -2.58
CA LEU A 121 1.56 -7.84 -2.08
C LEU A 121 1.61 -6.78 -3.19
N VAL A 122 2.66 -6.78 -4.00
CA VAL A 122 2.77 -5.83 -5.12
C VAL A 122 1.64 -6.05 -6.13
N ALA A 123 1.26 -7.30 -6.41
CA ALA A 123 0.12 -7.60 -7.26
C ALA A 123 -1.17 -6.97 -6.71
N PHE A 124 -1.41 -7.07 -5.40
CA PHE A 124 -2.54 -6.41 -4.75
C PHE A 124 -2.46 -4.88 -4.84
N LEU A 125 -1.31 -4.27 -4.56
CA LEU A 125 -1.12 -2.81 -4.66
C LEU A 125 -1.41 -2.28 -6.08
N ARG A 126 -1.14 -3.07 -7.12
CA ARG A 126 -1.48 -2.73 -8.52
C ARG A 126 -2.98 -2.84 -8.83
N ALA A 127 -3.74 -3.54 -7.99
CA ALA A 127 -5.19 -3.65 -8.12
C ALA A 127 -5.95 -2.51 -7.42
N LEU A 128 -5.27 -1.75 -6.55
CA LEU A 128 -5.77 -0.52 -5.92
C LEU A 128 -5.82 0.65 -6.90
#